data_AF-A0A977PZ54-F1
#
_entry.id   AF-A0A977PZ54-F1
#
_cell.length_a   1.000
_cell.length_b   1.000
_cell.length_c   1.000
_cell.angle_alpha   90.00
_cell.angle_beta   90.00
_cell.angle_gamma   90.00
#
_symmetry.space_group_name_H-M   'P 1'
#
loop_
_entity.id
_entity.type
_entity.pdbx_description
1 polymer ?
#
loop_
_entity_poly.entity_id
_entity_poly.type
_entity_poly.pdbx_seq_one_letter_code
_entity_poly.pdbx_strand_id
1 'polypeptide(L)'
;MLTGGAGKDTLTGGTGTDRFVFTSLADSLLTANGGYDVISDYAIGEQIDAPSTVAAAVLSASIGNISGTFNAINIGALPLVANTAQAFTVTGQSGTFLVFNDSLNAFNAATDSIVQLSAYSISATNTVTIV
;
A
#
# COMPACT_ATOMS: atom_id res chain seq x y z
N MET A 1 -10.87 0.92 13.86
CA MET A 1 -11.03 0.08 12.65
C MET A 1 -11.70 0.93 11.59
N LEU A 2 -11.06 1.08 10.43
CA LEU A 2 -11.50 1.97 9.34
C LEU A 2 -11.46 1.19 8.02
N THR A 3 -12.50 1.33 7.21
CA THR A 3 -12.61 0.70 5.89
C THR A 3 -13.12 1.76 4.91
N GLY A 4 -12.39 2.01 3.82
CA GLY A 4 -12.83 2.88 2.73
C GLY A 4 -13.85 2.18 1.83
N GLY A 5 -13.57 0.92 1.51
CA GLY A 5 -14.35 0.12 0.57
C GLY A 5 -13.75 0.25 -0.83
N ALA A 6 -14.58 0.13 -1.86
CA ALA A 6 -14.13 0.28 -3.24
C ALA A 6 -14.06 1.75 -3.65
N GLY A 7 -12.94 2.15 -4.26
CA GLY A 7 -12.82 3.45 -4.90
C GLY A 7 -11.50 4.12 -4.62
N LYS A 8 -11.56 5.44 -4.42
CA LYS A 8 -10.42 6.26 -4.00
C LYS A 8 -10.82 6.94 -2.70
N ASP A 9 -10.32 6.41 -1.60
CA ASP A 9 -10.64 6.89 -0.26
C ASP A 9 -9.43 7.53 0.42
N THR A 10 -9.71 8.47 1.32
CA THR A 10 -8.71 8.98 2.26
C THR A 10 -9.13 8.55 3.66
N LEU A 11 -8.30 7.73 4.31
CA LEU A 11 -8.53 7.21 5.64
C LEU A 11 -7.68 7.98 6.66
N THR A 12 -8.31 8.40 7.74
CA THR A 12 -7.68 9.11 8.86
C THR A 12 -8.06 8.42 10.16
N GLY A 13 -7.12 7.77 10.83
CA GLY A 13 -7.36 7.04 12.08
C GLY A 13 -7.60 7.96 13.28
N GLY A 14 -6.84 9.05 13.35
CA GLY A 14 -6.90 10.04 14.41
C GLY A 14 -6.00 9.67 15.58
N THR A 15 -6.56 9.65 16.78
CA THR A 15 -5.80 9.35 18.01
C THR A 15 -6.07 7.93 18.46
N GLY A 16 -5.02 7.19 18.81
CA GLY A 16 -5.13 5.83 19.31
C GLY A 16 -4.24 4.89 18.52
N THR A 17 -4.57 3.60 18.56
CA THR A 17 -3.96 2.60 17.70
C THR A 17 -5.02 2.12 16.73
N ASP A 18 -4.91 2.56 15.48
CA ASP A 18 -5.90 2.25 14.46
C ASP A 18 -5.58 0.98 13.66
N ARG A 19 -6.63 0.51 12.98
CA ARG A 19 -6.61 -0.65 12.10
C ARG A 19 -7.31 -0.28 10.80
N PHE A 20 -6.57 -0.22 9.71
CA PHE A 20 -7.07 0.13 8.38
C PHE A 20 -7.32 -1.15 7.60
N VAL A 21 -8.54 -1.34 7.10
CA VAL A 21 -8.99 -2.64 6.60
C VAL A 21 -9.30 -2.57 5.11
N PHE A 22 -8.63 -3.44 4.36
CA PHE A 22 -8.87 -3.70 2.95
C PHE A 22 -9.38 -5.14 2.81
N THR A 23 -10.64 -5.28 2.41
CA THR A 23 -11.32 -6.59 2.37
C THR A 23 -11.06 -7.32 1.05
N SER A 24 -10.78 -6.58 0.00
CA SER A 24 -10.52 -7.07 -1.36
C SER A 24 -9.38 -6.30 -2.00
N LEU A 25 -8.65 -6.94 -2.91
CA LEU A 25 -7.66 -6.22 -3.71
C LEU A 25 -8.30 -5.13 -4.59
N ALA A 26 -9.57 -5.32 -4.94
CA ALA A 26 -10.35 -4.36 -5.71
C ALA A 26 -10.72 -3.08 -4.93
N ASP A 27 -10.51 -3.06 -3.61
CA ASP A 27 -10.88 -1.91 -2.77
C ASP A 27 -10.05 -0.68 -3.18
N SER A 28 -8.77 -0.87 -3.49
CA SER A 28 -7.82 0.22 -3.74
C SER A 28 -6.97 0.00 -5.00
N LEU A 29 -7.61 -0.20 -6.16
CA LEU A 29 -6.94 -0.39 -7.44
C LEU A 29 -6.30 0.91 -7.96
N LEU A 30 -5.16 0.78 -8.66
CA LEU A 30 -4.59 1.91 -9.40
C LEU A 30 -5.44 2.22 -10.65
N THR A 31 -6.14 3.34 -10.65
CA THR A 31 -6.88 3.78 -11.84
C THR A 31 -6.02 4.62 -12.79
N ALA A 32 -6.44 4.73 -14.05
CA ALA A 32 -5.74 5.53 -15.07
C ALA A 32 -5.60 7.02 -14.70
N ASN A 33 -6.46 7.52 -13.82
CA ASN A 33 -6.43 8.90 -13.32
C ASN A 33 -5.68 9.04 -11.98
N GLY A 34 -4.90 8.03 -11.57
CA GLY A 34 -4.16 8.04 -10.31
C GLY A 34 -5.06 7.92 -9.08
N GLY A 35 -6.17 7.19 -9.19
CA GLY A 35 -6.98 6.78 -8.04
C GLY A 35 -6.37 5.57 -7.34
N TYR A 36 -6.29 5.65 -6.02
CA TYR A 36 -5.86 4.64 -5.05
C TYR A 36 -6.10 5.25 -3.65
N ASP A 37 -6.20 4.42 -2.62
CA ASP A 37 -6.47 4.87 -1.27
C ASP A 37 -5.25 5.47 -0.59
N VAL A 38 -5.52 6.45 0.27
CA VAL A 38 -4.52 7.17 1.05
C VAL A 38 -4.84 7.04 2.52
N ILE A 39 -3.91 6.51 3.30
CA ILE A 39 -3.94 6.61 4.76
C ILE A 39 -3.12 7.84 5.15
N SER A 40 -3.80 8.83 5.72
CA SER A 40 -3.25 10.17 5.92
C SER A 40 -2.33 10.32 7.12
N ASP A 41 -2.48 9.45 8.12
CA ASP A 41 -1.93 9.61 9.47
C ASP A 41 -1.41 8.29 10.07
N TYR A 42 -1.09 7.29 9.24
CA TYR A 42 -0.53 6.02 9.71
C TYR A 42 0.66 6.25 10.65
N ALA A 43 0.63 5.60 11.80
CA ALA A 43 1.67 5.65 12.81
C ALA A 43 2.24 4.25 13.11
N ILE A 44 3.47 4.20 13.62
CA ILE A 44 4.07 2.93 14.03
C ILE A 44 3.25 2.29 15.16
N GLY A 45 3.02 0.98 15.05
CA GLY A 45 2.19 0.20 15.98
C GLY A 45 0.74 0.02 15.52
N GLU A 46 0.30 0.79 14.53
CA GLU A 46 -0.97 0.58 13.84
C GLU A 46 -0.90 -0.58 12.86
N GLN A 47 -2.07 -1.08 12.45
CA GLN A 47 -2.18 -2.29 11.63
C GLN A 47 -2.93 -1.99 10.35
N ILE A 48 -2.53 -2.67 9.28
CA ILE A 48 -3.26 -2.68 8.01
C ILE A 48 -3.67 -4.12 7.73
N ASP A 49 -4.98 -4.35 7.64
CA ASP A 49 -5.52 -5.65 7.27
C ASP A 49 -5.52 -5.72 5.76
N ALA A 50 -4.69 -6.60 5.23
CA ALA A 50 -4.70 -6.87 3.82
C ALA A 50 -5.78 -7.93 3.50
N PRO A 51 -6.21 -8.02 2.22
CA PRO A 51 -7.08 -9.11 1.79
C PRO A 51 -6.45 -10.47 2.13
N SER A 52 -7.28 -11.46 2.47
CA SER A 52 -6.81 -12.76 3.02
C SER A 52 -5.87 -13.56 2.10
N THR A 53 -5.79 -13.21 0.82
CA THR A 53 -4.84 -13.78 -0.15
C THR A 53 -3.43 -13.23 0.01
N VAL A 54 -3.26 -12.11 0.70
CA VAL A 54 -1.99 -11.44 0.93
C VAL A 54 -1.42 -11.91 2.27
N ALA A 55 -0.16 -12.35 2.27
CA ALA A 55 0.49 -12.80 3.50
C ALA A 55 0.70 -11.65 4.48
N ALA A 56 0.41 -11.91 5.76
CA ALA A 56 0.78 -11.03 6.86
C ALA A 56 2.31 -10.83 6.90
N ALA A 57 2.75 -9.61 7.20
CA ALA A 57 4.15 -9.23 7.14
C ALA A 57 4.44 -8.00 8.00
N VAL A 58 5.70 -7.86 8.43
CA VAL A 58 6.22 -6.59 8.96
C VAL A 58 7.19 -6.03 7.93
N LEU A 59 6.79 -4.95 7.27
CA LEU A 59 7.61 -4.28 6.26
C LEU A 59 8.56 -3.31 6.96
N SER A 60 9.87 -3.50 6.77
CA SER A 60 10.91 -2.68 7.40
C SER A 60 11.76 -1.90 6.41
N ALA A 61 11.45 -1.97 5.11
CA ALA A 61 12.16 -1.26 4.07
C ALA A 61 11.30 -1.13 2.80
N SER A 62 11.62 -0.12 2.00
CA SER A 62 11.18 -0.02 0.63
C SER A 62 11.96 -1.01 -0.25
N ILE A 63 11.28 -1.70 -1.18
CA ILE A 63 11.90 -2.61 -2.16
C ILE A 63 12.50 -1.86 -3.35
N GLY A 64 12.25 -0.56 -3.47
CA GLY A 64 12.72 0.25 -4.59
C GLY A 64 12.04 1.61 -4.68
N ASN A 65 12.54 2.43 -5.59
CA ASN A 65 12.00 3.75 -5.87
C ASN A 65 11.53 3.83 -7.33
N ILE A 66 10.36 4.42 -7.54
CA ILE A 66 9.91 4.86 -8.86
C ILE A 66 10.37 6.30 -9.05
N SER A 67 11.39 6.52 -9.89
CA SER A 67 11.91 7.86 -10.19
C SER A 67 11.23 8.52 -11.41
N GLY A 68 10.41 7.76 -12.15
CA GLY A 68 9.68 8.23 -13.33
C GLY A 68 8.19 8.49 -13.06
N THR A 69 7.39 8.49 -14.12
CA THR A 69 5.93 8.62 -14.02
C THR A 69 5.34 7.53 -13.12
N PHE A 70 4.47 7.89 -12.19
CA PHE A 70 3.74 6.92 -11.38
C PHE A 70 2.65 6.24 -12.22
N ASN A 71 2.90 5.02 -12.68
CA ASN A 71 1.99 4.22 -13.50
C ASN A 71 2.26 2.71 -13.34
N ALA A 72 1.35 1.89 -13.84
CA ALA A 72 1.42 0.43 -13.70
C ALA A 72 2.71 -0.18 -14.28
N ILE A 73 3.24 0.37 -15.38
CA ILE A 73 4.47 -0.14 -16.02
C ILE A 73 5.66 0.04 -15.08
N ASN A 74 5.82 1.22 -14.50
CA ASN A 74 6.95 1.52 -13.63
C ASN A 74 6.83 0.84 -12.26
N ILE A 75 5.61 0.61 -11.76
CA ILE A 75 5.39 -0.21 -10.55
C ILE A 75 5.75 -1.67 -10.86
N GLY A 76 5.34 -2.20 -12.01
CA GLY A 76 5.63 -3.57 -12.44
C GLY A 76 7.10 -3.88 -12.69
N ALA A 77 7.96 -2.86 -12.77
CA ALA A 77 9.42 -3.02 -12.84
C ALA A 77 10.07 -3.30 -11.48
N LEU A 78 9.33 -3.13 -10.38
CA LEU A 78 9.79 -3.50 -9.03
C LEU A 78 9.77 -5.03 -8.86
N PRO A 79 10.59 -5.60 -7.94
CA PRO A 79 10.63 -7.04 -7.68
C PRO A 79 9.43 -7.49 -6.83
N LEU A 80 8.23 -7.39 -7.40
CA LEU A 80 6.97 -7.74 -6.73
C LEU A 80 6.71 -9.24 -6.76
N VAL A 81 6.29 -9.80 -5.63
CA VAL A 81 6.10 -11.23 -5.40
C VAL A 81 4.61 -11.51 -5.17
N ALA A 82 4.10 -12.57 -5.81
CA ALA A 82 2.73 -13.02 -5.64
C ALA A 82 2.32 -13.20 -4.16
N ASN A 83 1.09 -12.83 -3.82
CA ASN A 83 0.46 -12.99 -2.50
C ASN A 83 1.22 -12.29 -1.36
N THR A 84 1.90 -11.17 -1.64
CA THR A 84 2.66 -10.43 -0.62
C THR A 84 2.25 -8.96 -0.56
N ALA A 85 2.45 -8.36 0.61
CA ALA A 85 2.49 -6.92 0.76
C ALA A 85 3.95 -6.44 0.64
N GLN A 86 4.21 -5.43 -0.16
CA GLN A 86 5.54 -4.83 -0.30
C GLN A 86 5.47 -3.31 -0.33
N ALA A 87 6.45 -2.65 0.27
CA ALA A 87 6.53 -1.20 0.32
C ALA A 87 7.49 -0.67 -0.75
N PHE A 88 7.18 0.47 -1.35
CA PHE A 88 8.05 1.18 -2.27
C PHE A 88 7.91 2.70 -2.09
N THR A 89 8.78 3.49 -2.73
CA THR A 89 8.69 4.95 -2.72
C THR A 89 8.58 5.52 -4.12
N VAL A 90 8.07 6.74 -4.24
CA VAL A 90 7.96 7.44 -5.53
C VAL A 90 8.62 8.81 -5.41
N THR A 91 9.55 9.12 -6.30
CA THR A 91 10.21 10.43 -6.32
C THR A 91 9.18 11.52 -6.59
N GLY A 92 9.18 12.57 -5.76
CA GLY A 92 8.23 13.69 -5.88
C GLY A 92 6.86 13.43 -5.24
N GLN A 93 6.64 12.27 -4.63
CA GLN A 93 5.47 12.02 -3.79
C GLN A 93 5.88 11.81 -2.34
N SER A 94 5.04 12.26 -1.41
CA SER A 94 5.26 12.09 0.02
C SER A 94 4.93 10.67 0.46
N GLY A 95 5.64 10.21 1.49
CA GLY A 95 5.32 8.99 2.21
C GLY A 95 5.73 7.71 1.51
N THR A 96 5.11 6.61 1.94
CA THR A 96 5.40 5.24 1.51
C THR A 96 4.21 4.69 0.76
N PHE A 97 4.44 3.97 -0.32
CA PHE A 97 3.39 3.26 -1.04
C PHE A 97 3.49 1.77 -0.73
N LEU A 98 2.35 1.13 -0.60
CA LEU A 98 2.20 -0.31 -0.41
C LEU A 98 1.57 -0.90 -1.66
N VAL A 99 2.07 -2.04 -2.11
CA VAL A 99 1.38 -2.93 -3.05
C VAL A 99 0.85 -4.11 -2.26
N PHE A 100 -0.42 -4.44 -2.46
CA PHE A 100 -0.97 -5.75 -2.12
C PHE A 100 -1.08 -6.55 -3.42
N ASN A 101 -0.23 -7.56 -3.55
CA ASN A 101 -0.05 -8.26 -4.82
C ASN A 101 -0.87 -9.56 -4.85
N ASP A 102 -1.52 -9.81 -5.98
CA ASP A 102 -2.35 -10.97 -6.23
C ASP A 102 -1.52 -12.25 -6.41
N SER A 103 -2.16 -13.32 -6.92
CA SER A 103 -1.51 -14.62 -7.11
C SER A 103 -0.42 -14.67 -8.20
N LEU A 104 -0.22 -13.57 -8.94
CA LEU A 104 0.78 -13.44 -10.00
C LEU A 104 1.94 -12.56 -9.52
N ASN A 105 3.11 -12.82 -10.08
CA ASN A 105 4.25 -11.94 -9.87
C ASN A 105 4.10 -10.70 -10.75
N ALA A 106 4.73 -9.60 -10.33
CA ALA A 106 4.62 -8.27 -10.94
C ALA A 106 3.23 -7.62 -10.79
N PHE A 107 3.20 -6.30 -10.95
CA PHE A 107 2.02 -5.48 -10.75
C PHE A 107 1.03 -5.53 -11.92
N ASN A 108 -0.25 -5.62 -11.60
CA ASN A 108 -1.41 -5.54 -12.45
C ASN A 108 -2.45 -4.60 -11.82
N ALA A 109 -2.64 -3.44 -12.44
CA ALA A 109 -3.57 -2.41 -11.95
C ALA A 109 -5.05 -2.83 -11.86
N ALA A 110 -5.44 -3.95 -12.49
CA ALA A 110 -6.81 -4.46 -12.43
C ALA A 110 -7.05 -5.41 -11.25
N THR A 111 -5.98 -5.95 -10.65
CA THR A 111 -6.08 -7.03 -9.64
C THR A 111 -5.22 -6.80 -8.41
N ASP A 112 -4.28 -5.86 -8.44
CA ASP A 112 -3.43 -5.49 -7.30
C ASP A 112 -3.82 -4.14 -6.72
N SER A 113 -3.72 -4.01 -5.40
CA SER A 113 -4.00 -2.75 -4.71
C SER A 113 -2.75 -1.90 -4.54
N ILE A 114 -2.97 -0.59 -4.55
CA ILE A 114 -2.01 0.41 -4.09
C ILE A 114 -2.60 1.13 -2.90
N VAL A 115 -1.82 1.30 -1.82
CA VAL A 115 -2.20 2.17 -0.69
C VAL A 115 -1.06 3.13 -0.41
N GLN A 116 -1.34 4.42 -0.27
CA GLN A 116 -0.33 5.40 0.12
C GLN A 116 -0.44 5.72 1.62
N LEU A 117 0.66 5.58 2.34
CA LEU A 117 0.82 6.13 3.70
C LEU A 117 1.43 7.53 3.58
N SER A 118 0.62 8.57 3.36
CA SER A 118 1.09 9.86 2.83
C SER A 118 1.99 10.64 3.80
N ALA A 119 1.83 10.42 5.11
CA ALA A 119 2.64 11.06 6.15
C ALA A 119 3.66 10.10 6.79
N TYR A 120 3.87 8.91 6.21
CA TYR A 120 4.72 7.87 6.80
C TYR A 120 5.90 7.49 5.92
N SER A 121 7.11 7.53 6.50
CA SER A 121 8.34 7.11 5.83
C SER A 121 8.85 5.81 6.44
N ILE A 122 8.73 4.72 5.69
CA ILE A 122 9.20 3.39 6.10
C ILE A 122 10.72 3.35 6.29
N SER A 123 11.16 2.68 7.33
CA SER A 123 12.57 2.43 7.62
C SER A 123 12.73 1.19 8.50
N ALA A 124 13.97 0.80 8.79
CA ALA A 124 14.24 -0.33 9.68
C ALA A 124 13.65 -0.17 11.09
N THR A 125 13.39 1.07 11.53
CA THR A 125 12.77 1.39 12.82
C THR A 125 11.33 1.87 12.70
N ASN A 126 10.93 2.32 11.51
CA ASN A 126 9.57 2.76 11.19
C ASN A 126 8.93 1.70 10.31
N THR A 127 8.48 0.60 10.93
CA THR A 127 7.92 -0.55 10.24
C THR A 127 6.42 -0.41 10.01
N VAL A 128 5.93 -0.99 8.91
CA VAL A 128 4.49 -1.12 8.62
C VAL A 128 4.06 -2.54 8.94
N THR A 129 2.99 -2.69 9.74
CA THR A 129 2.45 -3.99 10.13
C THR A 129 1.26 -4.37 9.26
N ILE A 130 1.40 -5.44 8.50
CA ILE A 130 0.37 -6.05 7.66
C ILE A 130 -0.12 -7.33 8.34
N VAL A 131 -1.43 -7.46 8.48
CA VAL A 131 -2.10 -8.58 9.18
C VAL A 131 -3.20 -9.20 8.34
#